data_AF-A0A7L8AFN4-F1
#
_entry.id   AF-A0A7L8AFN4-F1
#
_cell.length_a   1.000
_cell.length_b   1.000
_cell.length_c   1.000
_cell.angle_alpha   90.00
_cell.angle_beta   90.00
_cell.angle_gamma   90.00
#
_symmetry.space_group_name_H-M   'P 1'
#
loop_
_entity.id
_entity.type
_entity.pdbx_description
1 polymer ?
#
loop_
_entity_poly.entity_id
_entity_poly.type
_entity_poly.pdbx_seq_one_letter_code
_entity_poly.pdbx_strand_id
1 'polypeptide(L)'
;MKKLLYFISLILLLVGCSVKKEPIFIKVDNVKILSFAGDTIKLKADAFFENPNDVSGKITTEDIKILVNEVEVAEVFSEEFKVPARNEFSIPLMAHIPTKNLLNTGKGGALGGLLNSLISNKVNVRIKGKLEYIVFGFTKEFLIDKKQEIKF
;
A
#
# COMPACT_ATOMS: atom_id res chain seq x y z
N MET A 1 17.47 -6.05 -48.88
CA MET A 1 16.63 -4.93 -48.41
C MET A 1 15.30 -5.37 -47.79
N LYS A 2 14.54 -6.30 -48.40
CA LYS A 2 13.26 -6.80 -47.83
C LYS A 2 13.39 -7.39 -46.41
N LYS A 3 14.44 -8.17 -46.12
CA LYS A 3 14.72 -8.72 -44.78
C LYS A 3 14.99 -7.66 -43.70
N LEU A 4 15.58 -6.53 -44.08
CA LEU A 4 15.82 -5.40 -43.17
C LEU A 4 14.51 -4.70 -42.81
N LEU A 5 13.60 -4.54 -43.77
CA LEU A 5 12.25 -3.99 -43.55
C LEU A 5 11.42 -4.87 -42.60
N TYR A 6 11.47 -6.20 -42.75
CA TYR A 6 10.80 -7.11 -41.80
C TYR A 6 11.38 -7.01 -40.39
N PHE A 7 12.71 -6.86 -40.27
CA PHE A 7 13.36 -6.70 -38.97
C PHE A 7 13.01 -5.37 -38.30
N ILE A 8 13.04 -4.26 -39.06
CA ILE A 8 12.65 -2.93 -38.59
C ILE A 8 11.16 -2.92 -38.17
N SER A 9 10.29 -3.53 -38.97
CA SER A 9 8.87 -3.69 -38.63
C SER A 9 8.66 -4.49 -37.35
N LEU A 10 9.48 -5.52 -37.10
CA LEU A 10 9.41 -6.31 -35.87
C LEU A 10 9.89 -5.52 -34.65
N ILE A 11 10.94 -4.70 -34.79
CA ILE A 11 11.46 -3.84 -33.73
C ILE A 11 10.45 -2.74 -33.37
N LEU A 12 9.78 -2.15 -34.37
CA LEU A 12 8.75 -1.13 -34.17
C LEU A 12 7.56 -1.65 -33.34
N LEU A 13 7.24 -2.94 -33.42
CA LEU A 13 6.20 -3.57 -32.58
C LEU A 13 6.62 -3.70 -31.10
N LEU A 14 7.92 -3.69 -30.79
CA LEU A 14 8.43 -3.86 -29.43
C LEU A 14 8.55 -2.54 -28.63
N VAL A 15 8.54 -1.38 -29.31
CA VAL A 15 8.77 -0.07 -28.67
C VAL A 15 7.51 0.53 -28.02
N GLY A 16 6.34 -0.09 -28.22
CA GLY A 16 5.05 0.44 -27.75
C GLY A 16 4.68 0.12 -26.29
N CYS A 17 5.32 -0.86 -25.66
CA CYS A 17 4.97 -1.26 -24.29
C CYS A 17 5.47 -0.26 -23.24
N SER A 18 4.55 0.30 -22.46
CA SER A 18 4.88 1.10 -21.28
C SER A 18 4.98 0.19 -20.05
N VAL A 19 6.19 0.10 -19.46
CA VAL A 19 6.48 -0.83 -18.34
C VAL A 19 7.05 -0.15 -17.09
N LYS A 20 7.05 1.20 -17.05
CA LYS A 20 7.81 1.96 -16.03
C LYS A 20 6.95 2.75 -15.03
N LYS A 21 5.63 2.71 -15.15
CA LYS A 21 4.71 3.49 -14.30
C LYS A 21 4.43 2.73 -13.00
N GLU A 22 4.28 3.47 -11.91
CA GLU A 22 3.82 2.91 -10.64
C GLU A 22 2.32 2.58 -10.70
N PRO A 23 1.83 1.57 -9.97
CA PRO A 23 0.41 1.37 -9.77
C PRO A 23 -0.24 2.60 -9.15
N ILE A 24 -1.41 2.99 -9.67
CA ILE A 24 -2.14 4.16 -9.21
C ILE A 24 -3.03 3.73 -8.04
N PHE A 25 -2.84 4.33 -6.87
CA PHE A 25 -3.70 4.08 -5.71
C PHE A 25 -5.10 4.65 -5.93
N ILE A 26 -6.13 3.82 -5.72
CA ILE A 26 -7.53 4.22 -5.83
C ILE A 26 -8.12 4.49 -4.45
N LYS A 27 -8.16 3.46 -3.59
CA LYS A 27 -8.76 3.53 -2.24
C LYS A 27 -8.38 2.33 -1.37
N VAL A 28 -8.72 2.42 -0.08
CA VAL A 28 -8.82 1.25 0.81
C VAL A 28 -10.30 1.07 1.18
N ASP A 29 -10.79 -0.16 1.11
CA ASP A 29 -12.18 -0.50 1.42
C ASP A 29 -12.26 -1.90 2.08
N ASN A 30 -13.48 -2.39 2.33
CA ASN A 30 -13.74 -3.74 2.87
C ASN A 30 -13.06 -4.02 4.22
N VAL A 31 -12.97 -3.01 5.08
CA VAL A 31 -12.38 -3.15 6.42
C VAL A 31 -13.23 -4.12 7.27
N LYS A 32 -12.59 -5.16 7.79
CA LYS A 32 -13.20 -6.20 8.63
C LYS A 32 -12.30 -6.50 9.82
N ILE A 33 -12.91 -6.75 10.98
CA ILE A 33 -12.20 -7.28 12.14
C ILE A 33 -12.09 -8.81 11.96
N LEU A 34 -10.88 -9.34 11.92
CA LEU A 34 -10.64 -10.79 11.84
C LEU A 34 -10.66 -11.43 13.24
N SER A 35 -9.99 -10.79 14.20
CA SER A 35 -9.95 -11.28 15.58
C SER A 35 -9.62 -10.16 16.56
N PHE A 36 -10.14 -10.30 17.77
CA PHE A 36 -9.76 -9.51 18.93
C PHE A 36 -9.15 -10.47 19.98
N ALA A 37 -7.84 -10.36 20.20
CA ALA A 37 -7.15 -11.01 21.30
C ALA A 37 -6.75 -9.93 22.33
N GLY A 38 -6.51 -10.33 23.58
CA GLY A 38 -6.21 -9.37 24.65
C GLY A 38 -5.02 -8.45 24.37
N ASP A 39 -4.06 -8.90 23.57
CA ASP A 39 -2.83 -8.19 23.22
C ASP A 39 -2.82 -7.59 21.81
N THR A 40 -3.68 -8.07 20.89
CA THR A 40 -3.65 -7.69 19.46
C THR A 40 -5.04 -7.70 18.82
N ILE A 41 -5.35 -6.65 18.08
CA ILE A 41 -6.50 -6.58 17.17
C ILE A 41 -5.99 -6.86 15.75
N LYS A 42 -6.61 -7.81 15.05
CA LYS A 42 -6.29 -8.11 13.65
C LYS A 42 -7.40 -7.60 12.75
N LEU A 43 -7.05 -6.73 11.80
CA LEU A 43 -7.96 -6.21 10.79
C LEU A 43 -7.57 -6.75 9.42
N LYS A 44 -8.56 -6.92 8.55
CA LYS A 44 -8.38 -7.14 7.12
C LYS A 44 -9.00 -5.98 6.36
N ALA A 45 -8.35 -5.53 5.29
CA ALA A 45 -8.91 -4.56 4.35
C ALA A 45 -8.43 -4.90 2.94
N ASP A 46 -9.05 -4.31 1.93
CA ASP A 46 -8.60 -4.42 0.54
C ASP A 46 -8.11 -3.05 0.07
N ALA A 47 -6.90 -2.98 -0.47
CA ALA A 47 -6.37 -1.79 -1.12
C ALA A 47 -6.48 -1.93 -2.63
N PHE A 48 -7.17 -0.99 -3.27
CA PHE A 48 -7.49 -0.98 -4.68
C PHE A 48 -6.50 -0.10 -5.45
N PHE A 49 -6.02 -0.62 -6.57
CA PHE A 49 -5.05 0.02 -7.44
C PHE A 49 -5.41 -0.19 -8.91
N GLU A 50 -4.90 0.67 -9.78
CA GLU A 50 -4.91 0.49 -11.23
C GLU A 50 -3.47 0.25 -11.70
N ASN A 51 -3.25 -0.76 -12.55
CA ASN A 51 -1.97 -0.92 -13.24
C ASN A 51 -1.99 -0.21 -14.60
N PRO A 52 -1.34 0.96 -14.75
CA PRO A 52 -1.30 1.67 -16.02
C PRO A 52 -0.29 1.07 -17.03
N ASN A 53 0.38 -0.03 -16.71
CA ASN A 53 1.37 -0.68 -17.57
C ASN A 53 0.73 -1.76 -18.44
N ASP A 54 1.32 -1.99 -19.62
CA ASP A 54 0.91 -3.02 -20.58
C ASP A 54 1.34 -4.44 -20.18
N VAL A 55 2.03 -4.57 -19.04
CA VAL A 55 2.61 -5.81 -18.55
C VAL A 55 2.14 -6.13 -17.14
N SER A 56 1.96 -7.42 -16.89
CA SER A 56 1.70 -7.96 -15.56
C SER A 56 2.97 -7.99 -14.72
N GLY A 57 2.81 -8.01 -13.41
CA GLY A 57 3.93 -8.11 -12.48
C GLY A 57 3.52 -8.79 -11.18
N LYS A 58 4.37 -8.61 -10.18
CA LYS A 58 4.08 -8.98 -8.80
C LYS A 58 4.35 -7.79 -7.91
N ILE A 59 3.54 -7.64 -6.87
CA ILE A 59 3.78 -6.69 -5.79
C ILE A 59 4.04 -7.47 -4.51
N THR A 60 5.09 -7.07 -3.81
CA THR A 60 5.32 -7.40 -2.41
C THR A 60 5.34 -6.10 -1.61
N THR A 61 4.92 -6.19 -0.36
CA THR A 61 4.95 -5.07 0.58
C THR A 61 5.83 -5.43 1.76
N GLU A 62 6.69 -4.49 2.16
CA GLU A 62 7.55 -4.65 3.32
C GLU A 62 7.37 -3.47 4.27
N ASP A 63 7.37 -3.78 5.57
CA ASP A 63 7.39 -2.82 6.67
C ASP A 63 6.36 -1.68 6.55
N ILE A 64 5.13 -1.99 6.11
CA ILE A 64 4.08 -0.98 6.06
C ILE A 64 3.60 -0.70 7.48
N LYS A 65 3.74 0.55 7.93
CA LYS A 65 3.38 1.03 9.26
C LYS A 65 2.34 2.13 9.17
N ILE A 66 1.37 2.07 10.05
CA ILE A 66 0.39 3.13 10.27
C ILE A 66 0.79 3.89 11.53
N LEU A 67 0.97 5.20 11.37
CA LEU A 67 1.23 6.11 12.46
C LEU A 67 0.04 7.05 12.63
N VAL A 68 -0.36 7.27 13.87
CA VAL A 68 -1.39 8.24 14.26
C VAL A 68 -0.73 9.27 15.17
N ASN A 69 -0.76 10.54 14.76
CA ASN A 69 -0.05 11.63 15.43
C ASN A 69 1.43 11.28 15.69
N GLU A 70 2.09 10.70 14.69
CA GLU A 70 3.49 10.21 14.71
C GLU A 70 3.76 9.04 15.70
N VAL A 71 2.72 8.46 16.31
CA VAL A 71 2.83 7.22 17.11
C VAL A 71 2.49 6.02 16.24
N GLU A 72 3.37 5.02 16.19
CA GLU A 72 3.12 3.76 15.48
C GLU A 72 1.99 2.97 16.16
N VAL A 73 0.89 2.76 15.43
CA VAL A 73 -0.30 2.08 15.95
C VAL A 73 -0.52 0.70 15.35
N ALA A 74 -0.06 0.48 14.12
CA ALA A 74 -0.29 -0.77 13.42
C ALA A 74 0.86 -1.10 12.47
N GLU A 75 1.09 -2.39 12.32
CA GLU A 75 1.91 -2.97 11.26
C GLU A 75 0.97 -3.64 10.25
N VAL A 76 1.24 -3.42 8.97
CA VAL A 76 0.42 -3.87 7.84
C VAL A 76 1.23 -4.81 6.98
N PHE A 77 0.62 -5.95 6.68
CA PHE A 77 1.21 -7.02 5.91
C PHE A 77 0.31 -7.30 4.70
N SER A 78 0.92 -7.68 3.59
CA SER A 78 0.21 -8.31 2.48
C SER A 78 1.04 -9.45 1.93
N GLU A 79 0.36 -10.47 1.42
CA GLU A 79 1.01 -11.53 0.69
C GLU A 79 1.42 -11.05 -0.71
N GLU A 80 2.37 -11.74 -1.33
CA GLU A 80 2.74 -11.49 -2.73
C GLU A 80 1.50 -11.55 -3.61
N PHE A 81 1.26 -10.48 -4.38
CA PHE A 81 0.09 -10.36 -5.24
C PHE A 81 0.46 -10.23 -6.72
N LYS A 82 -0.21 -11.00 -7.58
CA LYS A 82 -0.03 -10.91 -9.04
C LYS A 82 -0.81 -9.73 -9.59
N VAL A 83 -0.09 -8.77 -10.19
CA VAL A 83 -0.67 -7.58 -10.79
C VAL A 83 -1.07 -7.87 -12.23
N PRO A 84 -2.35 -7.71 -12.60
CA PRO A 84 -2.80 -7.83 -13.99
C PRO A 84 -2.33 -6.65 -14.84
N ALA A 85 -2.12 -6.86 -16.15
CA ALA A 85 -1.82 -5.78 -17.10
C ALA A 85 -3.07 -4.92 -17.36
N ARG A 86 -2.92 -3.59 -17.42
CA ARG A 86 -4.00 -2.63 -17.78
C ARG A 86 -5.34 -2.88 -17.10
N ASN A 87 -5.30 -3.18 -15.80
CA ASN A 87 -6.51 -3.50 -15.07
C ASN A 87 -6.44 -2.98 -13.64
N GLU A 88 -7.62 -2.84 -13.04
CA GLU A 88 -7.77 -2.64 -11.61
C GLU A 88 -7.54 -3.95 -10.87
N PHE A 89 -7.01 -3.85 -9.66
CA PHE A 89 -6.78 -4.98 -8.79
C PHE A 89 -6.83 -4.55 -7.32
N SER A 90 -7.03 -5.52 -6.45
CA SER A 90 -7.05 -5.31 -5.00
C SER A 90 -6.02 -6.19 -4.31
N ILE A 91 -5.22 -5.60 -3.43
CA ILE A 91 -4.30 -6.32 -2.56
C ILE A 91 -4.96 -6.49 -1.18
N PRO A 92 -5.13 -7.72 -0.67
CA PRO A 92 -5.61 -7.92 0.69
C PRO A 92 -4.53 -7.50 1.69
N LEU A 93 -4.89 -6.59 2.58
CA LEU A 93 -4.04 -6.08 3.66
C LEU A 93 -4.48 -6.68 4.98
N MET A 94 -3.52 -7.12 5.79
CA MET A 94 -3.73 -7.51 7.19
C MET A 94 -3.03 -6.49 8.09
N ALA A 95 -3.76 -5.85 8.98
CA ALA A 95 -3.19 -4.95 9.97
C ALA A 95 -3.20 -5.60 11.35
N HIS A 96 -2.06 -5.62 12.01
CA HIS A 96 -1.92 -6.01 13.41
C HIS A 96 -1.78 -4.75 14.27
N ILE A 97 -2.71 -4.58 15.19
CA ILE A 97 -2.77 -3.44 16.10
C ILE A 97 -2.52 -3.97 17.51
N PRO A 98 -1.30 -3.84 18.05
CA PRO A 98 -1.03 -4.22 19.43
C PRO A 98 -1.85 -3.34 20.38
N THR A 99 -2.66 -3.95 21.25
CA THR A 99 -3.49 -3.21 22.21
C THR A 99 -2.64 -2.37 23.15
N LYS A 100 -1.41 -2.80 23.46
CA LYS A 100 -0.42 -2.00 24.21
C LYS A 100 -0.07 -0.65 23.55
N ASN A 101 -0.03 -0.60 22.22
CA ASN A 101 0.30 0.62 21.48
C ASN A 101 -0.86 1.63 21.57
N LEU A 102 -2.09 1.11 21.65
CA LEU A 102 -3.30 1.89 21.93
C LEU A 102 -3.30 2.36 23.40
N LEU A 103 -3.19 1.43 24.34
CA LEU A 103 -3.38 1.60 25.78
C LEU A 103 -2.25 2.31 26.52
N ASN A 104 -1.20 2.76 25.85
CA ASN A 104 -0.17 3.56 26.50
C ASN A 104 -0.79 4.93 26.90
N THR A 105 -1.13 5.11 28.17
CA THR A 105 -1.97 6.20 28.71
C THR A 105 -1.20 7.48 29.06
N GLY A 106 0.10 7.56 28.76
CA GLY A 106 0.86 8.79 28.92
C GLY A 106 0.37 9.89 27.96
N LYS A 107 0.70 11.16 28.24
CA LYS A 107 0.41 12.35 27.38
C LYS A 107 0.96 12.27 25.94
N GLY A 108 1.50 11.12 25.51
CA GLY A 108 2.03 10.84 24.18
C GLY A 108 1.74 9.43 23.64
N GLY A 109 0.81 8.66 24.21
CA GLY A 109 0.40 7.37 23.63
C GLY A 109 -0.83 7.49 22.71
N ALA A 110 -1.13 6.44 21.93
CA ALA A 110 -2.06 6.55 20.81
C ALA A 110 -3.51 6.84 21.23
N LEU A 111 -4.04 6.24 22.31
CA LEU A 111 -5.38 6.58 22.80
C LEU A 111 -5.46 7.99 23.39
N GLY A 112 -4.45 8.42 24.16
CA GLY A 112 -4.40 9.80 24.67
C GLY A 112 -4.32 10.82 23.53
N GLY A 113 -3.54 10.50 22.48
CA GLY A 113 -3.47 11.27 21.25
C GLY A 113 -4.80 11.33 20.50
N LEU A 114 -5.50 10.20 20.37
CA LEU A 114 -6.83 10.13 19.74
C LEU A 114 -7.91 10.89 20.53
N LEU A 115 -7.89 10.83 21.87
CA LEU A 115 -8.81 11.61 22.71
C LEU A 115 -8.55 13.12 22.59
N ASN A 116 -7.28 13.54 22.61
CA ASN A 116 -6.93 14.94 22.32
C ASN A 116 -7.33 15.35 20.89
N SER A 117 -7.24 14.42 19.93
CA SER A 117 -7.68 14.63 18.56
C SER A 117 -9.19 14.79 18.40
N LEU A 118 -10.00 14.14 19.24
CA LEU A 118 -11.45 14.40 19.32
C LEU A 118 -11.75 15.79 19.90
N ILE A 119 -10.93 16.30 20.82
CA ILE A 119 -11.07 17.66 21.38
C ILE A 119 -10.61 18.71 20.36
N SER A 120 -9.55 18.43 19.61
CA SER A 120 -8.97 19.33 18.60
C SER A 120 -9.54 19.14 17.19
N ASN A 121 -10.48 18.21 17.01
CA ASN A 121 -11.14 17.83 15.75
C ASN A 121 -10.17 17.47 14.61
N LYS A 122 -8.96 16.97 14.93
CA LYS A 122 -7.91 16.68 13.94
C LYS A 122 -7.10 15.46 14.32
N VAL A 123 -6.95 14.52 13.39
CA VAL A 123 -6.04 13.36 13.49
C VAL A 123 -5.08 13.37 12.31
N ASN A 124 -3.78 13.26 12.58
CA ASN A 124 -2.78 13.05 11.53
C ASN A 124 -2.51 11.56 11.36
N VAL A 125 -2.85 11.00 10.21
CA VAL A 125 -2.54 9.62 9.84
C VAL A 125 -1.37 9.63 8.87
N ARG A 126 -0.35 8.80 9.11
CA ARG A 126 0.78 8.62 8.21
C ARG A 126 0.97 7.15 7.91
N ILE A 127 1.02 6.80 6.64
CA ILE A 127 1.38 5.45 6.18
C ILE A 127 2.81 5.51 5.67
N LYS A 128 3.67 4.69 6.26
CA LYS A 128 5.06 4.53 5.84
C LYS A 128 5.31 3.09 5.42
N GLY A 129 6.19 2.86 4.46
CA GLY A 129 6.65 1.51 4.13
C GLY A 129 7.27 1.45 2.75
N LYS A 130 7.46 0.23 2.26
CA LYS A 130 8.04 -0.01 0.96
C LYS A 130 7.18 -0.97 0.16
N LEU A 131 7.04 -0.68 -1.12
CA LEU A 131 6.38 -1.53 -2.09
C LEU A 131 7.40 -1.90 -3.17
N GLU A 132 7.50 -3.19 -3.47
CA GLU A 132 8.37 -3.67 -4.54
C GLU A 132 7.53 -4.22 -5.67
N TYR A 133 7.79 -3.72 -6.88
CA TYR A 133 7.16 -4.19 -8.11
C TYR A 133 8.15 -5.00 -8.92
N ILE A 134 7.82 -6.26 -9.16
CA ILE A 134 8.69 -7.23 -9.84
C ILE A 134 8.10 -7.55 -11.22
N VAL A 135 8.87 -7.29 -12.27
CA VAL A 135 8.50 -7.58 -13.66
C VAL A 135 9.72 -8.07 -14.44
N PHE A 136 9.61 -9.19 -15.15
CA PHE A 136 10.69 -9.77 -15.97
C PHE A 136 12.05 -9.90 -15.25
N GLY A 137 12.04 -10.19 -13.94
CA GLY A 137 13.25 -10.30 -13.11
C GLY A 137 13.86 -8.97 -12.66
N PHE A 138 13.25 -7.84 -13.01
CA PHE A 138 13.60 -6.52 -12.49
C PHE A 138 12.69 -6.16 -11.32
N THR A 139 13.29 -5.68 -10.24
CA THR A 139 12.57 -5.13 -9.08
C THR A 139 12.67 -3.61 -9.11
N LYS A 140 11.53 -2.94 -8.93
CA LYS A 140 11.46 -1.50 -8.73
C LYS A 140 10.83 -1.21 -7.38
N GLU A 141 11.55 -0.46 -6.56
CA GLU A 141 11.12 -0.09 -5.22
C GLU A 141 10.37 1.25 -5.24
N PHE A 142 9.34 1.34 -4.41
CA PHE A 142 8.54 2.54 -4.19
C PHE A 142 8.42 2.78 -2.69
N LEU A 143 8.88 3.95 -2.24
CA LEU A 143 8.74 4.36 -0.86
C LEU A 143 7.34 4.96 -0.65
N ILE A 144 6.59 4.36 0.27
CA ILE A 144 5.31 4.88 0.71
C ILE A 144 5.59 5.82 1.89
N ASP A 145 5.25 7.09 1.73
CA ASP A 145 5.19 8.06 2.83
C ASP A 145 4.03 9.02 2.56
N LYS A 146 2.84 8.62 3.01
CA LYS A 146 1.60 9.37 2.78
C LYS A 146 1.07 9.88 4.10
N LYS A 147 0.95 11.19 4.23
CA LYS A 147 0.32 11.88 5.35
C LYS A 147 -1.07 12.35 4.95
N GLN A 148 -2.06 12.09 5.80
CA GLN A 148 -3.43 12.57 5.65
C GLN A 148 -3.88 13.16 6.98
N GLU A 149 -4.29 14.43 6.97
CA GLU A 149 -5.03 15.02 8.09
C GLU A 149 -6.51 14.67 7.90
N ILE A 150 -7.11 14.07 8.93
CA ILE A 150 -8.54 13.79 9.01
C ILE A 150 -9.13 14.80 9.99
N LYS A 151 -10.11 15.59 9.49
CA LYS A 151 -10.89 16.53 10.31
C LYS A 151 -12.23 15.90 10.64
N PHE A 152 -12.64 16.02 11.89
CA PHE A 152 -13.93 15.54 12.39
C PHE A 152 -14.85 16.71 12.70
#